data_AF-A0A523H6B2-F1
#
_entry.id   AF-A0A523H6B2-F1
#
_cell.length_a   1.000
_cell.length_b   1.000
_cell.length_c   1.000
_cell.angle_alpha   90.00
_cell.angle_beta   90.00
_cell.angle_gamma   90.00
#
_symmetry.space_group_name_H-M   'P 1'
#
loop_
_entity.id
_entity.type
_entity.pdbx_description
1 polymer ?
#
loop_
_entity_poly.entity_id
_entity_poly.type
_entity_poly.pdbx_seq_one_letter_code
_entity_poly.pdbx_strand_id
1 'polypeptide(L)'
;MEKPSKNIEKITQDWVREAGLEQPSSAFVRNVMNAIEKKSATQKVYRPLISRRGWGMVAAVFVVSVILLYLFPVGELNYFNNVNLVEVPTIKNPFAGLEVSKTMMYGIGFLALFLVQIPFLKRQFAN
;
A
#
# COMPACT_ATOMS: atom_id res chain seq x y z
N MET A 1 8.61 -21.78 -48.89
CA MET A 1 10.07 -21.66 -48.82
C MET A 1 10.47 -21.61 -47.34
N GLU A 2 10.77 -22.74 -46.70
CA GLU A 2 11.03 -22.85 -45.24
C GLU A 2 12.42 -23.44 -44.93
N LYS A 3 13.41 -23.17 -45.79
CA LYS A 3 14.73 -23.81 -45.71
C LYS A 3 15.79 -23.11 -44.83
N PRO A 4 15.75 -21.80 -44.51
CA PRO A 4 16.86 -21.15 -43.80
C PRO A 4 16.89 -21.47 -42.29
N SER A 5 15.74 -21.55 -41.61
CA SER A 5 15.68 -21.77 -40.15
C SER A 5 16.23 -23.13 -39.73
N LYS A 6 15.84 -24.21 -40.42
CA LYS A 6 16.31 -25.57 -40.13
C LYS A 6 17.82 -25.74 -40.29
N ASN A 7 18.43 -24.99 -41.19
CA ASN A 7 19.89 -25.02 -41.38
C ASN A 7 20.60 -24.32 -40.23
N ILE A 8 20.09 -23.18 -39.75
CA ILE A 8 20.65 -22.48 -38.59
C ILE A 8 20.50 -23.30 -37.31
N GLU A 9 19.36 -23.96 -37.11
CA GLU A 9 19.15 -24.86 -35.97
C GLU A 9 20.13 -26.03 -35.97
N LYS A 10 20.35 -26.68 -37.14
CA LYS A 10 21.34 -27.76 -37.26
C LYS A 10 22.76 -27.29 -36.98
N ILE A 11 23.17 -26.17 -37.56
CA ILE A 11 24.50 -25.60 -37.33
C ILE A 11 24.70 -25.26 -35.85
N THR A 12 23.69 -24.67 -35.22
CA THR A 12 23.73 -24.33 -33.78
C THR A 12 23.82 -25.60 -32.92
N GLN A 13 23.04 -26.63 -33.26
CA GLN A 13 23.04 -27.90 -32.56
C GLN A 13 24.38 -28.63 -32.69
N ASP A 14 24.99 -28.61 -33.89
CA ASP A 14 26.30 -29.21 -34.14
C ASP A 14 27.39 -28.46 -33.36
N TRP A 15 27.35 -27.13 -33.32
CA TRP A 15 28.29 -26.32 -32.53
C TRP A 15 28.17 -26.56 -31.02
N VAL A 16 26.95 -26.67 -30.49
CA VAL A 16 26.73 -26.99 -29.06
C VAL A 16 27.18 -28.41 -28.73
N ARG A 17 27.03 -29.34 -29.66
CA ARG A 17 27.45 -30.74 -29.49
C ARG A 17 28.97 -30.89 -29.57
N GLU A 18 29.63 -30.12 -30.44
CA GLU A 18 31.09 -30.11 -30.64
C GLU A 18 31.82 -29.34 -29.54
N ALA A 19 31.21 -28.29 -28.98
CA ALA A 19 31.74 -27.59 -27.80
C ALA A 19 31.84 -28.49 -26.56
N GLY A 20 31.12 -29.62 -26.53
CA GLY A 20 31.11 -30.55 -25.41
C GLY A 20 30.57 -29.92 -24.11
N LEU A 21 30.49 -30.73 -23.05
CA LEU A 21 30.28 -30.21 -21.70
C LEU A 21 31.62 -29.66 -21.21
N GLU A 22 32.02 -28.48 -21.68
CA GLU A 22 33.07 -27.73 -21.00
C GLU A 22 32.64 -27.55 -19.55
N GLN A 23 33.27 -28.29 -18.64
CA GLN A 23 32.99 -28.14 -17.23
C GLN A 23 33.43 -26.72 -16.86
N PRO A 24 32.49 -25.86 -16.45
CA PRO A 24 32.86 -24.55 -15.99
C PRO A 24 33.83 -24.72 -14.81
N SER A 25 34.76 -23.78 -14.64
CA SER A 25 35.70 -23.83 -13.51
C SER A 25 34.93 -24.09 -12.21
N SER A 26 35.53 -24.82 -11.27
CA SER A 26 34.91 -25.10 -9.96
C SER A 26 34.48 -23.81 -9.21
N ALA A 27 35.09 -22.69 -9.56
CA ALA A 27 34.78 -21.36 -9.04
C ALA A 27 33.69 -20.59 -9.82
N PHE A 28 33.21 -21.08 -10.96
CA PHE A 28 32.26 -20.37 -11.82
C PHE A 28 30.97 -20.04 -11.09
N VAL A 29 30.35 -21.04 -10.46
CA VAL A 29 29.10 -20.85 -9.69
C VAL A 29 29.32 -19.83 -8.57
N ARG A 30 30.44 -19.93 -7.85
CA ARG A 30 30.81 -18.99 -6.80
C ARG A 30 31.00 -17.56 -7.34
N ASN A 31 31.64 -17.41 -8.49
CA ASN A 31 31.91 -16.12 -9.10
C ASN A 31 30.63 -15.47 -9.63
N VAL A 32 29.76 -16.26 -10.26
CA VAL A 32 28.43 -15.82 -10.74
C VAL A 32 27.56 -15.44 -9.56
N MET A 33 27.49 -16.26 -8.51
CA MET A 33 26.68 -15.96 -7.33
C MET A 33 27.20 -14.72 -6.60
N ASN A 34 28.52 -14.57 -6.44
CA ASN A 34 29.13 -13.35 -5.89
C ASN A 34 28.82 -12.10 -6.73
N ALA A 35 28.80 -12.22 -8.06
CA ALA A 35 28.48 -11.10 -8.95
C ALA A 35 26.99 -10.73 -8.88
N ILE A 36 26.10 -11.72 -8.79
CA ILE A 36 24.66 -11.53 -8.61
C ILE A 36 24.39 -10.89 -7.25
N GLU A 37 25.00 -11.38 -6.18
CA GLU A 37 24.82 -10.88 -4.82
C GLU A 37 25.27 -9.41 -4.69
N LYS A 38 26.43 -9.08 -5.29
CA LYS A 38 26.91 -7.68 -5.40
C LYS A 38 25.97 -6.78 -6.20
N LYS A 39 25.27 -7.31 -7.21
CA LYS A 39 24.30 -6.55 -8.02
C LYS A 39 22.94 -6.42 -7.32
N SER A 40 22.50 -7.47 -6.61
CA SER A 40 21.28 -7.45 -5.79
C SER A 40 21.44 -6.66 -4.49
N ALA A 41 22.68 -6.35 -4.10
CA ALA A 41 23.00 -5.40 -3.04
C ALA A 41 22.67 -3.94 -3.39
N THR A 42 22.04 -3.67 -4.56
CA THR A 42 21.07 -2.57 -4.65
C THR A 42 19.85 -2.96 -3.81
N GLN A 43 20.11 -3.05 -2.52
CA GLN A 43 19.18 -3.32 -1.44
C GLN A 43 17.98 -2.42 -1.70
N LYS A 44 16.77 -3.00 -1.71
CA LYS A 44 15.54 -2.22 -1.60
C LYS A 44 15.65 -1.44 -0.30
N VAL A 45 16.27 -0.27 -0.35
CA VAL A 45 16.51 0.56 0.82
C VAL A 45 15.12 0.94 1.29
N TYR A 46 14.75 0.42 2.46
CA TYR A 46 13.49 0.74 3.08
C TYR A 46 13.45 2.24 3.30
N ARG A 47 12.75 2.95 2.42
CA ARG A 47 12.51 4.37 2.54
C ARG A 47 11.28 4.51 3.42
N PRO A 48 11.40 5.04 4.65
CA PRO A 48 10.24 5.18 5.52
C PRO A 48 9.21 6.07 4.81
N LEU A 49 7.94 5.65 4.83
CA LEU A 49 6.83 6.37 4.17
C LEU A 49 6.73 7.83 4.64
N ILE A 50 7.07 8.06 5.90
CA ILE A 50 7.11 9.39 6.51
C ILE A 50 8.53 9.60 7.04
N SER A 51 9.18 10.68 6.58
CA SER A 51 10.49 11.07 7.09
C SER A 51 10.43 11.42 8.58
N ARG A 52 11.56 11.38 9.29
CA ARG A 52 11.62 11.80 10.71
C ARG A 52 11.07 13.22 10.94
N ARG A 53 11.22 14.11 9.96
CA ARG A 53 10.65 15.47 9.98
C ARG A 53 9.13 15.46 9.80
N GLY A 54 8.61 14.57 8.94
CA GLY A 54 7.18 14.39 8.73
C GLY A 54 6.46 13.95 10.00
N TRP A 55 7.08 13.08 10.80
CA TRP A 55 6.57 12.70 12.12
C TRP A 55 6.50 13.87 13.10
N GLY A 56 7.49 14.77 13.08
CA GLY A 56 7.46 16.01 13.88
C GLY A 56 6.30 16.92 13.49
N MET A 57 6.01 17.03 12.19
CA MET A 57 4.88 17.83 11.70
C MET A 57 3.53 17.23 12.11
N VAL A 58 3.38 15.90 12.01
CA VAL A 58 2.17 15.19 12.45
C VAL A 58 1.96 15.39 13.96
N ALA A 59 3.02 15.24 14.76
CA ALA A 59 2.95 15.46 16.20
C ALA A 59 2.58 16.91 16.54
N ALA A 60 3.15 17.89 15.84
CA ALA A 60 2.84 19.31 16.05
C ALA A 60 1.37 19.61 15.74
N VAL A 61 0.84 19.14 14.60
CA VAL A 61 -0.57 19.32 14.23
C VAL A 61 -1.50 18.65 15.24
N PHE A 62 -1.13 17.47 15.73
CA PHE A 62 -1.92 16.77 16.74
C PHE A 62 -1.97 17.55 18.07
N VAL A 63 -0.82 18.02 18.56
CA VAL A 63 -0.74 18.82 19.79
C VAL A 63 -1.52 20.12 19.66
N VAL A 64 -1.38 20.83 18.53
CA VAL A 64 -2.14 22.06 18.27
C VAL A 64 -3.65 21.80 18.25
N SER A 65 -4.08 20.71 17.62
CA SER A 65 -5.50 20.31 17.60
C SER A 65 -6.04 20.05 19.01
N VAL A 66 -5.28 19.35 19.86
CA VAL A 66 -5.68 19.07 21.24
C VAL A 66 -5.77 20.35 22.07
N ILE A 67 -4.79 21.25 21.92
CA ILE A 67 -4.80 22.56 22.60
C ILE A 67 -6.00 23.39 22.14
N LEU A 68 -6.31 23.41 20.84
CA LEU A 68 -7.46 24.12 20.31
C LEU A 68 -8.78 23.56 20.85
N LEU A 69 -8.92 22.24 20.94
CA LEU A 69 -10.11 21.61 21.52
C LEU A 69 -10.24 21.86 23.03
N TYR A 70 -9.13 22.00 23.74
CA TYR A 70 -9.12 22.36 25.16
C TYR A 70 -9.51 23.82 25.38
N LEU A 71 -8.99 24.74 24.58
CA LEU A 71 -9.27 26.18 24.68
C LEU A 71 -10.66 26.54 24.14
N PHE A 72 -11.12 25.83 23.12
CA PHE A 72 -12.44 25.99 22.51
C PHE A 72 -13.22 24.67 22.64
N PRO A 73 -13.75 24.37 23.85
CA PRO A 73 -14.59 23.21 24.03
C PRO A 73 -15.79 23.31 23.10
N VAL A 74 -15.95 22.29 22.26
CA VAL A 74 -16.97 22.15 21.20
C VAL A 74 -18.39 21.95 21.74
N GLY A 75 -18.66 22.44 22.96
CA GLY A 75 -19.87 22.20 23.73
C GLY A 75 -21.15 22.79 23.14
N GLU A 76 -21.05 23.78 22.25
CA GLU A 76 -22.23 24.45 21.67
C GLU A 76 -22.08 24.76 20.17
N LEU A 77 -21.46 23.86 19.38
CA LEU A 77 -21.54 23.98 17.92
C LEU A 77 -22.92 23.53 17.42
N ASN A 78 -23.91 24.41 17.59
CA ASN A 78 -25.28 24.32 17.03
C ASN A 78 -25.33 24.36 15.48
N TYR A 79 -24.17 24.30 14.80
CA TYR A 79 -24.09 24.29 13.34
C TYR A 79 -24.60 22.98 12.71
N PHE A 80 -24.68 21.89 13.48
CA PHE A 80 -25.26 20.64 13.02
C PHE A 80 -26.79 20.55 13.15
N ASN A 81 -27.47 21.52 13.78
CA ASN A 81 -28.94 21.50 13.86
C ASN A 81 -29.63 21.88 12.55
N ASN A 82 -28.91 22.51 11.60
CA ASN A 82 -29.49 23.02 10.36
C ASN A 82 -29.14 22.20 9.11
N VAL A 83 -28.43 21.07 9.27
CA VAL A 83 -28.35 20.07 8.20
C VAL A 83 -29.67 19.32 8.18
N ASN A 84 -30.63 19.86 7.43
CA ASN A 84 -31.74 19.06 6.89
C ASN A 84 -31.13 18.02 5.96
N LEU A 85 -30.66 16.92 6.57
CA LEU A 85 -30.43 15.66 5.89
C LEU A 85 -31.76 15.34 5.21
N VAL A 86 -31.77 15.52 3.88
CA VAL A 86 -32.83 15.15 2.93
C VAL A 86 -33.71 14.09 3.55
N GLU A 87 -35.00 14.39 3.70
CA GLU A 87 -36.01 13.48 4.27
C GLU A 87 -35.84 12.08 3.69
N VAL A 88 -35.11 11.25 4.42
CA VAL A 88 -34.93 9.85 4.09
C VAL A 88 -36.31 9.26 4.35
N PRO A 89 -36.96 8.62 3.34
CA PRO A 89 -38.28 8.04 3.54
C PRO A 89 -38.20 7.15 4.78
N THR A 90 -39.17 7.31 5.67
CA THR A 90 -39.19 6.77 7.03
C THR A 90 -39.00 5.25 7.02
N ILE A 91 -37.75 4.80 6.95
CA ILE A 91 -37.36 3.42 7.20
C ILE A 91 -37.68 3.23 8.68
N LYS A 92 -38.70 2.42 8.98
CA LYS A 92 -39.02 2.01 10.35
C LYS A 92 -37.71 1.55 10.98
N ASN A 93 -37.16 2.37 11.88
CA ASN A 93 -35.84 2.16 12.43
C ASN A 93 -35.91 0.91 13.33
N PRO A 94 -35.39 -0.26 12.91
CA PRO A 94 -35.47 -1.47 13.73
C PRO A 94 -34.62 -1.36 15.00
N PHE A 95 -33.83 -0.28 15.10
CA PHE A 95 -32.95 0.04 16.21
C PHE A 95 -33.47 1.20 17.07
N ALA A 96 -34.75 1.59 16.95
CA ALA A 96 -35.35 2.70 17.72
C ALA A 96 -35.33 2.49 19.26
N GLY A 97 -35.10 1.27 19.74
CA GLY A 97 -34.90 0.96 21.17
C GLY A 97 -33.45 0.85 21.62
N LEU A 98 -32.47 1.10 20.74
CA LEU A 98 -31.05 1.03 21.07
C LEU A 98 -30.54 2.42 21.43
N GLU A 99 -30.33 2.65 22.73
CA GLU A 99 -29.58 3.81 23.22
C GLU A 99 -28.09 3.63 22.89
N VAL A 100 -27.70 4.11 21.71
CA VAL A 100 -26.30 4.10 21.29
C VAL A 100 -25.57 5.24 22.00
N SER A 101 -24.55 4.91 22.78
CA SER A 101 -23.71 5.93 23.43
C SER A 101 -22.98 6.80 22.39
N LYS A 102 -22.73 8.08 22.70
CA LYS A 102 -21.99 8.99 21.81
C LYS A 102 -20.63 8.41 21.39
N THR A 103 -19.94 7.74 22.33
CA THR A 103 -18.67 7.05 22.07
C THR A 103 -18.81 5.93 21.03
N MET A 104 -19.88 5.13 21.11
CA MET A 104 -20.16 4.08 20.12
C MET A 104 -20.47 4.65 18.75
N MET A 105 -21.20 5.77 18.68
CA MET A 105 -21.47 6.46 17.42
C MET A 105 -20.19 7.00 16.76
N TYR A 106 -19.30 7.63 17.53
CA TYR A 106 -17.97 8.03 17.02
C TYR A 106 -17.12 6.83 16.59
N GLY A 107 -17.15 5.73 17.35
CA GLY A 107 -16.45 4.49 17.00
C GLY A 107 -16.91 3.90 15.67
N ILE A 108 -18.23 3.84 15.44
CA ILE A 108 -18.80 3.37 14.17
C ILE A 108 -18.41 4.31 13.02
N GLY A 109 -18.47 5.61 13.22
CA GLY A 109 -18.05 6.59 12.20
C GLY A 109 -16.57 6.44 11.83
N PHE A 110 -15.69 6.29 12.83
CA PHE A 110 -14.26 6.11 12.59
C PHE A 110 -13.96 4.77 11.89
N LEU A 111 -14.67 3.70 12.26
CA LEU A 111 -14.58 2.41 11.59
C LEU A 111 -15.03 2.49 10.13
N ALA A 112 -16.12 3.20 9.84
CA ALA A 112 -16.58 3.42 8.47
C ALA A 112 -15.55 4.17 7.63
N LEU A 113 -14.95 5.23 8.18
CA LEU A 113 -13.87 5.98 7.52
C LEU A 113 -12.64 5.09 7.26
N PHE A 114 -12.26 4.24 8.21
CA PHE A 114 -11.17 3.28 8.06
C PHE A 114 -11.42 2.29 6.92
N LEU A 115 -12.65 1.76 6.82
CA LEU A 115 -13.02 0.85 5.72
C LEU A 115 -13.03 1.54 4.36
N VAL A 116 -13.43 2.81 4.29
CA VAL A 116 -13.38 3.61 3.05
C VAL A 116 -11.93 3.83 2.58
N GLN A 117 -10.93 3.83 3.46
CA GLN A 117 -9.53 3.96 3.04
C GLN A 117 -9.02 2.74 2.25
N ILE A 118 -9.60 1.55 2.46
CA ILE A 118 -9.19 0.30 1.80
C ILE A 118 -9.28 0.39 0.26
N PRO A 119 -10.40 0.79 -0.37
CA PRO A 119 -10.47 0.92 -1.83
C PRO A 119 -9.54 2.01 -2.38
N PHE A 120 -9.30 3.10 -1.64
CA PHE A 120 -8.36 4.15 -2.04
C PHE A 120 -6.92 3.62 -2.09
N LEU A 121 -6.49 2.91 -1.05
CA LEU A 121 -5.18 2.25 -1.00
C LEU A 121 -5.05 1.18 -2.10
N LYS A 122 -6.09 0.38 -2.30
CA LYS A 122 -6.12 -0.66 -3.35
C LYS A 122 -5.94 -0.05 -4.74
N ARG A 123 -6.56 1.09 -5.03
CA ARG A 123 -6.40 1.81 -6.31
C ARG A 123 -4.98 2.34 -6.53
N GLN A 124 -4.29 2.76 -5.47
CA GLN A 124 -2.92 3.28 -5.57
C GLN A 124 -1.88 2.17 -5.79
N PHE A 125 -2.08 0.97 -5.23
CA PHE A 125 -1.13 -0.15 -5.39
C PHE A 125 -1.43 -1.06 -6.59
N ALA A 126 -2.58 -0.90 -7.24
CA ALA A 126 -2.97 -1.66 -8.43
C ALA A 126 -2.54 -1.00 -9.77
N ASN A 127 -2.03 0.23 -9.72
CA ASN A 127 -1.35 0.94 -10.82
C ASN A 127 0.16 1.01 -10.53
#